data_AF-A0A1V8NR01-F1
#
_entry.id   AF-A0A1V8NR01-F1
#
_cell.length_a   1.000
_cell.length_b   1.000
_cell.length_c   1.000
_cell.angle_alpha   90.00
_cell.angle_beta   90.00
_cell.angle_gamma   90.00
#
_symmetry.space_group_name_H-M   'P 1'
#
loop_
_entity.id
_entity.type
_entity.pdbx_description
1 polymer ?
#
loop_
_entity_poly.entity_id
_entity_poly.type
_entity_poly.pdbx_seq_one_letter_code
_entity_poly.pdbx_strand_id
1 'polypeptide(L)'
;MTEIVVLAASSVVGVIKPILPDVREFLRGTVRLVNRLLPLRMYGITIPDIHILINHFENTVLDRQTLRELTGIVEQKKYTGAGDINISMLNTTIEKLEVYKRGHATGQPVHRLEYTTDRKSLPAAETIHHLACELFPQWKALFDDVLRRRPGMNG
;
A
#
# COMPACT_ATOMS: atom_id res chain seq x y z
N MET A 1 -0.59 19.31 10.48
CA MET A 1 0.79 18.73 10.42
C MET A 1 0.86 17.74 9.28
N THR A 2 -0.11 16.83 9.13
CA THR A 2 -0.25 15.91 7.99
C THR A 2 -0.23 16.61 6.63
N GLU A 3 -0.83 17.80 6.52
CA GLU A 3 -0.85 18.58 5.28
C GLU A 3 0.55 18.87 4.74
N ILE A 4 1.46 19.29 5.61
CA ILE A 4 2.86 19.61 5.24
C ILE A 4 3.60 18.33 4.87
N VAL A 5 3.37 17.24 5.60
CA VAL A 5 3.98 15.93 5.29
C VAL A 5 3.53 15.44 3.90
N VAL A 6 2.25 15.60 3.57
CA VAL A 6 1.72 15.28 2.24
C VAL A 6 2.37 16.15 1.18
N LEU A 7 2.47 17.46 1.37
CA LEU A 7 3.12 18.35 0.39
C LEU A 7 4.62 18.06 0.18
N ALA A 8 5.31 17.52 1.18
CA ALA A 8 6.72 17.16 1.08
C ALA A 8 6.96 15.77 0.47
N ALA A 9 5.91 14.95 0.33
CA ALA A 9 6.02 13.59 -0.17
C ALA A 9 5.97 13.54 -1.70
N SER A 10 6.72 12.61 -2.31
CA SER A 10 6.57 12.30 -3.74
C SER A 10 5.32 11.46 -4.03
N SER A 11 4.95 10.60 -3.09
CA SER A 11 3.72 9.81 -3.11
C SER A 11 3.27 9.50 -1.68
N VAL A 12 1.99 9.19 -1.49
CA VAL A 12 1.42 8.84 -0.19
C VAL A 12 0.82 7.44 -0.27
N VAL A 13 1.10 6.60 0.73
CA VAL A 13 0.50 5.27 0.84
C VAL A 13 -0.42 5.22 2.06
N GLY A 14 -1.71 5.06 1.83
CA GLY A 14 -2.72 4.82 2.85
C GLY A 14 -2.90 3.33 3.12
N VAL A 15 -2.56 2.88 4.33
CA VAL A 15 -2.68 1.47 4.72
C VAL A 15 -4.00 1.24 5.43
N ILE A 16 -4.86 0.38 4.88
CA ILE A 16 -6.21 0.14 5.42
C ILE A 16 -6.55 -1.35 5.42
N LYS A 17 -7.46 -1.76 6.32
CA LYS A 17 -8.03 -3.11 6.30
C LYS A 17 -9.07 -3.22 5.18
N PRO A 18 -9.35 -4.42 4.65
CA PRO A 18 -10.39 -4.63 3.64
C PRO A 18 -11.79 -4.60 4.27
N ILE A 19 -12.13 -3.49 4.94
CA ILE A 19 -13.41 -3.28 5.62
C ILE A 19 -14.07 -2.05 4.98
N LEU A 20 -15.25 -2.22 4.40
CA LEU A 20 -15.89 -1.18 3.58
C LEU A 20 -16.08 0.17 4.31
N PRO A 21 -16.54 0.20 5.59
CA PRO A 21 -16.55 1.41 6.40
C PRO A 21 -15.20 2.13 6.50
N ASP A 22 -14.12 1.39 6.79
CA ASP A 22 -12.77 1.95 6.97
C ASP A 22 -12.29 2.65 5.70
N VAL A 23 -12.56 2.04 4.54
CA VAL A 23 -12.14 2.61 3.25
C VAL A 23 -12.95 3.86 2.91
N ARG A 24 -14.26 3.86 3.15
CA ARG A 24 -15.10 5.04 2.94
C ARG A 24 -14.65 6.20 3.83
N GLU A 25 -14.32 5.91 5.08
CA GLU A 25 -13.82 6.91 6.03
C GLU A 25 -12.44 7.43 5.61
N PHE A 26 -11.54 6.55 5.18
CA PHE A 26 -10.26 6.92 4.59
C PHE A 26 -10.43 7.85 3.39
N LEU A 27 -11.24 7.45 2.39
CA LEU A 27 -11.48 8.25 1.18
C LEU A 27 -12.07 9.62 1.54
N ARG A 28 -13.06 9.66 2.42
CA ARG A 28 -13.69 10.90 2.87
C ARG A 28 -12.69 11.85 3.53
N GLY A 29 -11.86 11.34 4.44
CA GLY A 29 -10.83 12.12 5.13
C GLY A 29 -9.73 12.61 4.19
N THR A 30 -9.23 11.71 3.34
CA THR A 30 -8.17 11.96 2.37
C THR A 30 -8.59 12.98 1.33
N VAL A 31 -9.79 12.83 0.74
CA VAL A 31 -10.30 13.78 -0.25
C VAL A 31 -10.48 15.17 0.34
N ARG A 32 -11.01 15.27 1.57
CA ARG A 32 -11.11 16.55 2.29
C ARG A 32 -9.73 17.16 2.54
N LEU A 33 -8.73 16.36 2.88
CA LEU A 33 -7.37 16.83 3.10
C LEU A 33 -6.78 17.38 1.79
N VAL A 34 -6.80 16.60 0.71
CA VAL A 34 -6.20 17.00 -0.57
C VAL A 34 -6.91 18.20 -1.18
N ASN A 35 -8.24 18.28 -1.08
CA ASN A 35 -8.99 19.43 -1.59
C ASN A 35 -8.54 20.76 -0.96
N ARG A 36 -8.09 20.75 0.30
CA ARG A 36 -7.51 21.95 0.94
C ARG A 36 -6.13 22.32 0.40
N LEU A 37 -5.43 21.37 -0.21
CA LEU A 37 -4.10 21.55 -0.79
C LEU A 37 -4.15 21.91 -2.28
N LEU A 38 -5.20 21.54 -3.00
CA LEU A 38 -5.35 21.83 -4.44
C LEU A 38 -5.08 23.30 -4.83
N PRO A 39 -5.51 24.33 -4.06
CA PRO A 39 -5.20 25.72 -4.39
C PRO A 39 -3.71 26.02 -4.47
N LEU A 40 -2.87 25.25 -3.77
CA LEU A 40 -1.42 25.43 -3.79
C LEU A 40 -0.78 25.07 -5.13
N ARG A 41 -1.47 24.31 -5.99
CA ARG A 41 -1.03 24.05 -7.37
C ARG A 41 -0.82 25.33 -8.17
N MET A 42 -1.55 26.40 -7.85
CA MET A 42 -1.38 27.71 -8.50
C MET A 42 0.00 28.34 -8.22
N TYR A 43 0.69 27.89 -7.17
CA TYR A 43 2.06 28.28 -6.84
C TYR A 43 3.11 27.30 -7.38
N GLY A 44 2.73 26.37 -8.26
CA GLY A 44 3.63 25.35 -8.81
C GLY A 44 3.88 24.17 -7.86
N ILE A 45 3.16 24.07 -6.74
CA ILE A 45 3.29 22.95 -5.80
C ILE A 45 2.55 21.73 -6.37
N THR A 46 3.28 20.64 -6.60
CA THR A 46 2.70 19.36 -6.99
C THR A 46 2.02 18.71 -5.80
N ILE A 47 0.81 18.20 -6.00
CA ILE A 47 0.10 17.39 -5.01
C ILE A 47 0.42 15.92 -5.31
N PRO A 48 0.91 15.13 -4.34
CA PRO A 48 1.32 13.76 -4.58
C PRO A 48 0.13 12.86 -4.92
N ASP A 49 0.43 11.79 -5.66
CA ASP A 49 -0.48 10.68 -5.85
C ASP A 49 -0.69 9.91 -4.55
N ILE A 50 -1.90 9.39 -4.36
CA ILE A 50 -2.26 8.60 -3.19
C ILE A 50 -2.57 7.17 -3.60
N HIS A 51 -1.88 6.24 -2.98
CA HIS A 51 -2.04 4.81 -3.19
C HIS A 51 -2.66 4.18 -1.95
N ILE A 52 -3.59 3.24 -2.15
CA ILE A 52 -4.21 2.49 -1.07
C ILE A 52 -3.58 1.10 -1.03
N LEU A 53 -2.99 0.76 0.12
CA LEU A 53 -2.47 -0.57 0.42
C LEU A 53 -3.45 -1.31 1.33
N ILE A 54 -3.91 -2.47 0.87
CA ILE A 54 -4.75 -3.35 1.68
C ILE A 54 -3.86 -4.17 2.62
N ASN A 55 -4.16 -4.09 3.91
CA ASN A 55 -3.46 -4.78 4.98
C ASN A 55 -4.39 -5.74 5.73
N HIS A 56 -3.81 -6.76 6.36
CA HIS A 56 -4.53 -7.83 7.04
C HIS A 56 -5.52 -8.57 6.11
N PHE A 57 -5.12 -8.82 4.86
CA PHE A 57 -5.91 -9.62 3.96
C PHE A 57 -5.87 -11.10 4.38
N GLU A 58 -7.01 -11.73 4.62
CA GLU A 58 -7.07 -13.16 5.02
C GLU A 58 -7.46 -14.08 3.86
N ASN A 59 -7.67 -13.51 2.66
CA ASN A 59 -8.06 -14.21 1.45
C ASN A 59 -9.30 -15.10 1.64
N THR A 60 -10.26 -14.65 2.45
CA THR A 60 -11.58 -15.27 2.53
C THR A 60 -12.43 -14.91 1.31
N VAL A 61 -13.58 -15.58 1.13
CA VAL A 61 -14.55 -15.19 0.09
C VAL A 61 -15.01 -13.76 0.29
N LEU A 62 -15.28 -13.39 1.56
CA LEU A 62 -15.68 -12.05 1.94
C LEU A 62 -14.59 -11.03 1.62
N ASP A 63 -13.33 -11.28 1.99
CA ASP A 63 -12.24 -10.33 1.71
C ASP A 63 -12.07 -10.08 0.21
N ARG A 64 -12.15 -11.14 -0.61
CA ARG A 64 -12.06 -11.00 -2.07
C ARG A 64 -13.22 -10.21 -2.65
N GLN A 65 -14.44 -10.41 -2.14
CA GLN A 65 -15.60 -9.64 -2.56
C GLN A 65 -15.43 -8.17 -2.14
N THR A 66 -15.08 -7.92 -0.88
CA THR A 66 -14.85 -6.57 -0.38
C THR A 66 -13.75 -5.88 -1.17
N LEU A 67 -12.62 -6.53 -1.45
CA LEU A 67 -11.56 -5.97 -2.28
C LEU A 67 -12.07 -5.53 -3.66
N ARG A 68 -12.87 -6.36 -4.35
CA ARG A 68 -13.47 -5.99 -5.64
C ARG A 68 -14.39 -4.77 -5.53
N GLU A 69 -15.22 -4.73 -4.50
CA GLU A 69 -16.12 -3.60 -4.25
C GLU A 69 -15.31 -2.31 -3.97
N LEU A 70 -14.26 -2.41 -3.17
CA LEU A 70 -13.36 -1.30 -2.85
C LEU A 70 -12.64 -0.77 -4.08
N THR A 71 -12.05 -1.65 -4.88
CA THR A 71 -11.42 -1.30 -6.15
C THR A 71 -12.40 -0.59 -7.07
N GLY A 72 -13.63 -1.12 -7.19
CA GLY A 72 -14.69 -0.47 -7.96
C GLY A 72 -15.07 0.92 -7.43
N ILE A 73 -15.07 1.15 -6.12
CA ILE A 73 -15.32 2.49 -5.54
C ILE A 73 -14.20 3.47 -5.91
N VAL A 74 -12.95 3.03 -5.84
CA VAL A 74 -11.77 3.87 -6.08
C VAL A 74 -11.64 4.21 -7.56
N GLU A 75 -11.65 3.21 -8.44
CA GLU A 75 -11.48 3.37 -9.89
C GLU A 75 -12.63 4.17 -10.52
N GLN A 76 -13.87 3.93 -10.06
CA GLN A 76 -15.05 4.65 -10.57
C GLN A 76 -15.27 5.99 -9.86
N LYS A 77 -14.34 6.41 -9.00
CA LYS A 77 -14.41 7.67 -8.24
C LYS A 77 -15.73 7.87 -7.50
N LYS A 78 -16.27 6.80 -6.89
CA LYS A 78 -17.57 6.79 -6.17
C LYS A 78 -17.46 7.44 -4.78
N TYR A 79 -16.93 8.64 -4.72
CA TYR A 79 -16.77 9.44 -3.50
C TYR A 79 -16.83 10.94 -3.84
N THR A 80 -17.36 11.73 -2.92
CA THR A 80 -17.59 13.17 -3.12
C THR A 80 -16.27 13.93 -3.25
N GLY A 81 -16.13 14.78 -4.26
CA GLY A 81 -14.95 15.65 -4.41
C GLY A 81 -13.75 15.00 -5.11
N ALA A 82 -13.98 13.99 -5.94
CA ALA A 82 -12.95 13.18 -6.60
C ALA A 82 -12.28 13.81 -7.85
N GLY A 83 -12.65 15.05 -8.22
CA GLY A 83 -12.30 15.66 -9.52
C GLY A 83 -10.81 15.60 -9.84
N ASP A 84 -10.01 16.34 -9.07
CA ASP A 84 -8.58 16.61 -9.37
C ASP A 84 -7.59 15.77 -8.55
N ILE A 85 -8.09 14.77 -7.84
CA ILE A 85 -7.31 13.92 -6.93
C ILE A 85 -7.02 12.59 -7.61
N ASN A 86 -5.75 12.20 -7.61
CA ASN A 86 -5.33 10.88 -8.07
C ASN A 86 -5.25 9.93 -6.86
N ILE A 87 -6.24 9.05 -6.74
CA ILE A 87 -6.27 7.97 -5.73
C ILE A 87 -6.36 6.65 -6.47
N SER A 88 -5.45 5.73 -6.20
CA SER A 88 -5.42 4.39 -6.80
C SER A 88 -5.27 3.29 -5.76
N MET A 89 -5.66 2.07 -6.13
CA MET A 89 -5.40 0.86 -5.35
C MET A 89 -4.07 0.27 -5.79
N LEU A 90 -3.26 -0.19 -4.83
CA LEU A 90 -2.14 -1.07 -5.13
C LEU A 90 -2.68 -2.49 -5.41
N ASN A 91 -2.04 -3.17 -6.35
CA ASN A 91 -2.30 -4.57 -6.66
C ASN A 91 -1.78 -5.48 -5.56
N THR A 92 -0.67 -5.09 -4.92
CA THR A 92 -0.10 -5.85 -3.81
C THR A 92 -0.98 -5.72 -2.56
N THR A 93 -1.27 -6.84 -1.91
CA THR A 93 -1.94 -6.87 -0.59
C THR A 93 -1.02 -7.47 0.46
N ILE A 94 -1.11 -6.98 1.69
CA ILE A 94 -0.39 -7.54 2.84
C ILE A 94 -1.32 -8.52 3.54
N GLU A 95 -1.01 -9.80 3.41
CA GLU A 95 -1.74 -10.86 4.08
C GLU A 95 -1.49 -10.88 5.60
N LYS A 96 -2.48 -11.33 6.36
CA LYS A 96 -2.35 -11.48 7.82
C LYS A 96 -1.57 -12.75 8.17
N LEU A 97 -0.25 -12.65 8.20
CA LEU A 97 0.65 -13.79 8.44
C LEU A 97 1.41 -13.67 9.77
N GLU A 98 1.79 -14.81 10.33
CA GLU A 98 2.56 -14.87 11.58
C GLU A 98 3.98 -14.28 11.44
N VAL A 99 4.59 -14.39 10.25
CA VAL A 99 5.92 -13.82 9.96
C VAL A 99 6.01 -12.33 10.26
N TYR A 100 4.92 -11.56 10.10
CA TYR A 100 4.88 -10.13 10.46
C TYR A 100 4.95 -9.90 11.96
N LYS A 101 4.30 -10.77 12.76
CA LYS A 101 4.43 -10.74 14.22
C LYS A 101 5.83 -11.15 14.65
N ARG A 102 6.38 -12.19 14.02
CA ARG A 102 7.76 -12.65 14.27
C ARG A 102 8.77 -11.55 13.97
N GLY A 103 8.66 -10.88 12.82
CA GLY A 103 9.54 -9.78 12.45
C GLY A 103 9.45 -8.58 13.39
N HIS A 104 8.25 -8.26 13.88
CA HIS A 104 8.10 -7.26 14.93
C HIS A 104 8.82 -7.68 16.23
N ALA A 105 8.60 -8.91 16.70
CA ALA A 105 9.21 -9.43 17.92
C ALA A 105 10.75 -9.51 17.86
N THR A 106 11.31 -9.81 16.68
CA THR A 106 12.76 -9.90 16.48
C THR A 106 13.40 -8.59 16.00
N GLY A 107 12.62 -7.53 15.77
CA GLY A 107 13.10 -6.28 15.19
C GLY A 107 13.68 -6.43 13.78
N GLN A 108 13.29 -7.48 13.04
CA GLN A 108 13.81 -7.76 11.71
C GLN A 108 12.75 -7.51 10.63
N PRO A 109 13.15 -6.91 9.48
CA PRO A 109 12.22 -6.72 8.38
C PRO A 109 11.85 -8.07 7.77
N VAL A 110 10.55 -8.27 7.54
CA VAL A 110 9.98 -9.57 7.15
C VAL A 110 10.53 -10.14 5.85
N HIS A 111 10.96 -9.28 4.92
CA HIS A 111 11.55 -9.71 3.65
C HIS A 111 12.91 -10.42 3.81
N ARG A 112 13.52 -10.37 4.99
CA ARG A 112 14.74 -11.13 5.33
C ARG A 112 14.45 -12.43 6.07
N LEU A 113 13.25 -12.58 6.62
CA LEU A 113 12.87 -13.68 7.49
C LEU A 113 12.26 -14.86 6.74
N GLU A 114 11.85 -14.66 5.49
CA GLU A 114 11.04 -15.65 4.79
C GLU A 114 11.11 -15.47 3.27
N TYR A 115 12.00 -16.25 2.66
CA TYR A 115 12.19 -16.33 1.21
C TYR A 115 11.48 -17.52 0.56
N THR A 116 11.02 -18.48 1.37
CA THR A 116 10.30 -19.67 0.94
C THR A 116 9.19 -19.96 1.94
N THR A 117 8.13 -20.62 1.51
CA THR A 117 7.01 -21.02 2.37
C THR A 117 6.28 -22.22 1.79
N ASP A 118 5.72 -23.06 2.64
CA ASP A 118 4.89 -24.21 2.24
C ASP A 118 3.39 -23.86 2.15
N ARG A 119 3.02 -22.66 2.62
CA ARG A 119 1.64 -22.20 2.57
C ARG A 119 1.26 -21.73 1.16
N LYS A 120 -0.05 -21.55 0.93
CA LYS A 120 -0.58 -21.07 -0.35
C LYS A 120 -0.21 -19.62 -0.66
N SER A 121 -0.06 -18.77 0.34
CA SER A 121 0.33 -17.37 0.17
C SER A 121 1.82 -17.20 -0.08
N LEU A 122 2.17 -16.10 -0.73
CA LEU A 122 3.55 -15.79 -1.09
C LEU A 122 4.45 -15.70 0.15
N PRO A 123 5.75 -16.04 0.05
CA PRO A 123 6.75 -15.68 1.05
C PRO A 123 6.73 -14.17 1.30
N ALA A 124 6.96 -13.73 2.55
CA ALA A 124 6.97 -12.30 2.86
C ALA A 124 8.04 -11.53 2.05
N ALA A 125 9.16 -12.15 1.70
CA ALA A 125 10.15 -11.55 0.81
C ALA A 125 9.59 -11.20 -0.57
N GLU A 126 8.78 -12.10 -1.15
CA GLU A 126 8.15 -11.87 -2.45
C GLU A 126 7.03 -10.81 -2.35
N THR A 127 6.21 -10.85 -1.29
CA THR A 127 5.17 -9.82 -1.09
C THR A 127 5.77 -8.41 -0.98
N ILE A 128 6.83 -8.24 -0.19
CA ILE A 128 7.50 -6.94 -0.04
C ILE A 128 8.25 -6.54 -1.32
N HIS A 129 8.82 -7.50 -2.05
CA HIS A 129 9.42 -7.25 -3.36
C HIS A 129 8.39 -6.73 -4.35
N HIS A 130 7.21 -7.37 -4.46
CA HIS A 130 6.14 -6.91 -5.33
C HIS A 130 5.69 -5.49 -4.96
N LEU A 131 5.48 -5.21 -3.67
CA LEU A 131 5.11 -3.87 -3.20
C LEU A 131 6.18 -2.83 -3.54
N ALA A 132 7.46 -3.16 -3.34
CA ALA A 132 8.57 -2.26 -3.66
C ALA A 132 8.68 -1.98 -5.16
N CYS A 133 8.51 -3.01 -6.01
CA CYS A 133 8.51 -2.85 -7.46
C CYS A 133 7.31 -2.05 -7.98
N GLU A 134 6.16 -2.18 -7.31
CA GLU A 134 4.95 -1.44 -7.65
C GLU A 134 5.10 0.05 -7.30
N LEU A 135 5.65 0.37 -6.12
CA LEU A 135 5.86 1.75 -5.67
C LEU A 135 7.06 2.43 -6.35
N PHE A 136 8.12 1.69 -6.65
CA PHE A 136 9.38 2.21 -7.20
C PHE A 136 9.87 1.38 -8.38
N PRO A 137 9.14 1.39 -9.51
CA PRO A 137 9.46 0.57 -10.68
C PRO A 137 10.87 0.84 -11.24
N GLN A 138 11.38 2.07 -11.08
CA GLN A 138 12.74 2.46 -11.49
C GLN A 138 13.86 1.66 -10.79
N TRP A 139 13.58 1.03 -9.66
CA TRP A 139 14.56 0.25 -8.88
C TRP A 139 14.31 -1.26 -8.93
N LYS A 140 13.39 -1.72 -9.80
CA LYS A 140 13.02 -3.14 -9.92
C LYS A 140 14.23 -4.07 -10.04
N ALA A 141 15.21 -3.73 -10.89
CA ALA A 141 16.41 -4.56 -11.07
C ALA A 141 17.23 -4.74 -9.78
N LEU A 142 17.26 -3.72 -8.91
CA LEU A 142 17.93 -3.80 -7.61
C LEU A 142 17.12 -4.66 -6.63
N PHE A 143 15.79 -4.54 -6.63
CA PHE A 143 14.93 -5.38 -5.80
C PHE A 143 14.99 -6.85 -6.22
N ASP A 144 15.01 -7.13 -7.54
CA ASP A 144 15.18 -8.49 -8.08
C ASP A 144 16.51 -9.11 -7.60
N ASP A 145 17.58 -8.32 -7.54
CA ASP A 145 18.87 -8.77 -7.04
C ASP A 145 18.87 -9.09 -5.54
N VAL A 146 18.18 -8.29 -4.71
CA VAL A 146 17.99 -8.59 -3.28
C VAL A 146 17.27 -9.93 -3.08
N LEU A 147 16.21 -10.18 -3.85
CA LEU A 147 15.45 -11.42 -3.77
C LEU A 147 16.27 -12.64 -4.23
N ARG A 148 17.14 -12.47 -5.23
CA ARG A 148 18.08 -13.51 -5.69
C ARG A 148 19.15 -13.84 -4.65
N ARG A 149 19.74 -12.83 -4.01
CA ARG A 149 20.87 -13.00 -3.07
C ARG A 149 20.44 -13.54 -1.70
N ARG A 150 19.19 -13.30 -1.31
CA ARG A 150 18.61 -13.76 -0.02
C ARG A 150 19.50 -13.46 1.20
N PRO A 151 19.91 -12.19 1.44
CA PRO A 151 20.93 -11.82 2.44
C PRO A 151 20.57 -12.10 3.91
N GLY A 152 19.42 -12.73 4.20
CA GLY A 152 19.00 -13.16 5.55
C GLY A 152 19.05 -14.67 5.81
N MET A 153 19.36 -15.52 4.81
CA MET A 153 19.38 -16.99 4.99
C MET A 153 20.76 -17.57 5.33
N ASN A 154 21.82 -16.76 5.32
CA ASN A 154 23.14 -17.18 5.76
C ASN A 154 23.29 -16.84 7.24
N GLY A 155 22.68 -17.65 8.09
CA GLY A 155 22.91 -17.74 9.53
C GLY A 155 23.25 -19.17 9.89
#